data_AF-A0A963RR92-F1
#
_entry.id   AF-A0A963RR92-F1
#
_cell.length_a   1.000
_cell.length_b   1.000
_cell.length_c   1.000
_cell.angle_alpha   90.00
_cell.angle_beta   90.00
_cell.angle_gamma   90.00
#
_symmetry.space_group_name_H-M   'P 1'
#
loop_
_entity.id
_entity.type
_entity.pdbx_description
1 polymer ?
#
loop_
_entity_poly.entity_id
_entity_poly.type
_entity_poly.pdbx_seq_one_letter_code
_entity_poly.pdbx_strand_id
1 'polypeptide(L)'
;MNCLEHSTAVGHRQLSGDDACEPEWRTHLPTQWRECVVTPLELNVHREYEIPASRMLGRDEDGVLCFYGHDYALARSRSDDDEEFYRVLEHGETVRAWRL
;
A
#
# COMPACT_ATOMS: atom_id res chain seq x y z
N MET A 1 10.28 -14.37 14.00
CA MET A 1 9.55 -14.22 12.72
C MET A 1 9.46 -12.73 12.44
N ASN A 2 10.47 -12.20 11.75
CA ASN A 2 10.53 -10.79 11.31
C ASN A 2 10.62 -10.83 9.78
N CYS A 3 9.60 -10.35 9.08
CA CYS A 3 9.73 -9.97 7.69
C CYS A 3 9.81 -8.44 7.66
N LEU A 4 11.00 -7.93 7.98
CA LEU A 4 11.41 -6.57 7.67
C LEU A 4 12.24 -6.66 6.39
N GLU A 5 11.63 -6.41 5.23
CA GLU A 5 12.38 -5.99 4.06
C GLU A 5 11.71 -4.76 3.46
N HIS A 6 12.23 -3.60 3.87
CA HIS A 6 12.17 -2.40 3.06
C HIS A 6 12.82 -2.73 1.71
N SER A 7 12.04 -2.72 0.64
CA SER A 7 12.62 -2.77 -0.71
C SER A 7 11.96 -1.75 -1.61
N THR A 8 12.59 -0.59 -1.67
CA THR A 8 12.54 0.31 -2.81
C THR A 8 13.09 -0.42 -4.04
N ALA A 9 12.23 -0.97 -4.88
CA ALA A 9 12.58 -1.38 -6.23
C ALA A 9 11.34 -1.42 -7.13
N VAL A 10 11.33 -0.55 -8.14
CA VAL A 10 10.44 -0.66 -9.31
C VAL A 10 10.81 -1.95 -10.04
N GLY A 11 9.95 -2.95 -9.98
CA GLY A 11 10.14 -4.22 -10.67
C GLY A 11 8.83 -4.97 -10.78
N HIS A 12 8.37 -5.16 -12.02
CA HIS A 12 7.27 -6.08 -12.36
C HIS A 12 7.57 -7.47 -11.78
N ARG A 13 6.87 -7.86 -10.71
CA ARG A 13 6.96 -9.21 -10.16
C ARG A 13 5.66 -9.95 -10.46
N GLN A 14 5.75 -10.80 -11.47
CA GLN A 14 4.78 -11.84 -11.76
C GLN A 14 4.83 -12.83 -10.59
N LEU A 15 3.80 -12.82 -9.74
CA LEU A 15 3.70 -13.71 -8.58
C LEU A 15 3.03 -15.01 -9.02
N SER A 16 3.84 -16.04 -9.26
CA SER A 16 3.40 -17.43 -9.32
C SER A 16 3.80 -18.14 -8.03
N GLY A 17 2.83 -18.75 -7.34
CA GLY A 17 3.01 -19.93 -6.48
C GLY A 17 3.13 -19.72 -4.97
N ASP A 18 2.03 -20.02 -4.26
CA ASP A 18 1.94 -20.70 -2.96
C ASP A 18 3.02 -20.48 -1.88
N ASP A 19 3.21 -19.23 -1.47
CA ASP A 19 3.57 -18.90 -0.08
C ASP A 19 2.48 -17.93 0.37
N ALA A 20 1.60 -18.36 1.28
CA ALA A 20 0.38 -17.63 1.64
C ALA A 20 0.69 -16.36 2.46
N CYS A 21 1.39 -15.42 1.84
CA CYS A 21 1.42 -14.03 2.22
C CYS A 21 -0.04 -13.57 2.30
N GLU A 22 -0.47 -13.09 3.47
CA GLU A 22 -1.83 -12.56 3.61
C GLU A 22 -2.07 -11.54 2.50
N PRO A 23 -3.23 -11.59 1.82
CA PRO A 23 -3.48 -10.68 0.70
C PRO A 23 -3.35 -9.24 1.19
N GLU A 24 -2.74 -8.37 0.37
CA GLU A 24 -2.31 -7.03 0.77
C GLU A 24 -3.42 -6.19 1.45
N TRP A 25 -4.69 -6.39 1.05
CA TRP A 25 -5.85 -5.72 1.63
C TRP A 25 -6.18 -6.15 3.08
N ARG A 26 -5.69 -7.29 3.56
CA ARG A 26 -5.82 -7.74 4.96
C ARG A 26 -4.69 -7.22 5.85
N THR A 27 -3.66 -6.59 5.28
CA THR A 27 -2.59 -5.97 6.05
C THR A 27 -3.18 -4.93 7.00
N HIS A 28 -2.77 -4.98 8.28
CA HIS A 28 -3.28 -4.13 9.37
C HIS A 28 -4.75 -4.33 9.74
N LEU A 29 -5.47 -5.31 9.16
CA LEU A 29 -6.82 -5.65 9.58
C LEU A 29 -6.79 -6.36 10.95
N PRO A 30 -7.41 -5.80 12.00
CA PRO A 30 -7.47 -6.44 13.30
C PRO A 30 -8.17 -7.80 13.23
N THR A 31 -7.61 -8.80 13.92
CA THR A 31 -8.09 -10.19 13.85
C THR A 31 -9.57 -10.33 14.19
N GLN A 32 -10.06 -9.55 15.16
CA GLN A 32 -11.47 -9.55 15.58
C GLN A 32 -12.46 -9.11 14.50
N TRP A 33 -12.01 -8.43 13.44
CA TRP A 33 -12.86 -7.95 12.35
C TRP A 33 -12.73 -8.77 11.07
N ARG A 34 -11.83 -9.77 11.03
CA ARG A 34 -11.56 -10.57 9.82
C ARG A 34 -12.78 -11.29 9.27
N GLU A 35 -13.67 -11.73 10.14
CA GLU A 35 -14.91 -12.41 9.77
C GLU A 35 -16.09 -11.44 9.53
N CYS A 36 -15.90 -10.15 9.83
CA CYS A 36 -16.93 -9.13 9.67
C CYS A 36 -16.74 -8.30 8.40
N VAL A 37 -15.53 -8.22 7.86
CA VAL A 37 -15.27 -7.41 6.66
C VAL A 37 -15.80 -8.09 5.40
N VAL A 38 -16.34 -7.28 4.49
CA VAL A 38 -16.69 -7.74 3.16
C VAL A 38 -15.40 -8.00 2.37
N THR A 39 -15.27 -9.21 1.81
CA THR A 39 -14.08 -9.61 1.05
C THR A 39 -14.11 -8.98 -0.35
N PRO A 40 -13.07 -8.25 -0.78
CA PRO A 40 -12.96 -7.79 -2.15
C PRO A 40 -12.69 -8.96 -3.09
N LEU A 41 -13.50 -9.06 -4.14
CA LEU A 41 -13.33 -10.03 -5.24
C LEU A 41 -12.52 -9.43 -6.40
N GLU A 42 -12.60 -8.11 -6.59
CA GLU A 42 -11.76 -7.36 -7.53
C GLU A 42 -10.87 -6.38 -6.76
N LEU A 43 -9.58 -6.34 -7.10
CA LEU A 43 -8.65 -5.34 -6.59
C LEU A 43 -8.01 -4.58 -7.75
N ASN A 44 -8.10 -3.26 -7.71
CA ASN A 44 -7.35 -2.39 -8.62
C ASN A 44 -6.34 -1.56 -7.85
N VAL A 45 -5.11 -1.50 -8.36
CA VAL A 45 -4.04 -0.68 -7.82
C VAL A 45 -3.73 0.43 -8.82
N HIS A 46 -3.76 1.67 -8.35
CA HIS A 46 -3.32 2.84 -9.10
C HIS A 46 -2.08 3.39 -8.43
N ARG A 47 -1.03 3.64 -9.21
CA ARG A 47 0.22 4.21 -8.74
C ARG A 47 0.43 5.55 -9.43
N GLU A 48 0.78 6.56 -8.65
CA GLU A 48 1.17 7.85 -9.19
C GLU A 48 2.56 7.74 -9.82
N TYR A 49 2.76 8.44 -10.93
CA TYR A 49 3.99 8.37 -11.70
C TYR A 49 5.09 9.27 -11.12
N GLU A 50 4.71 10.48 -10.68
CA GLU A 50 5.66 11.52 -10.28
C GLU A 50 6.05 11.45 -8.81
N ILE A 51 5.17 10.89 -7.99
CA ILE A 51 5.31 10.83 -6.54
C ILE A 51 5.17 9.40 -6.04
N PRO A 52 5.85 9.01 -4.94
CA PRO A 52 5.67 7.72 -4.31
C PRO A 52 4.31 7.67 -3.61
N ALA A 53 3.26 7.44 -4.39
CA ALA A 53 1.90 7.30 -3.92
C ALA A 53 1.17 6.18 -4.65
N SER A 54 0.32 5.45 -3.94
CA SER A 54 -0.54 4.44 -4.52
C SER A 54 -1.88 4.38 -3.80
N ARG A 55 -2.91 3.98 -4.53
CA ARG A 55 -4.23 3.63 -3.98
C ARG A 55 -4.64 2.24 -4.45
N MET A 56 -5.32 1.52 -3.57
CA MET A 56 -5.93 0.23 -3.83
C MET A 56 -7.44 0.33 -3.58
N LEU A 57 -8.22 -0.15 -4.53
CA LEU A 57 -9.67 -0.21 -4.46
C LEU A 57 -10.13 -1.65 -4.54
N GLY A 58 -10.92 -2.09 -3.56
CA GLY A 58 -11.52 -3.42 -3.55
C GLY A 58 -13.03 -3.37 -3.74
N ARG A 59 -13.56 -4.20 -4.62
CA ARG A 59 -15.00 -4.34 -4.88
C ARG A 59 -15.50 -5.73 -4.58
N ASP A 60 -16.74 -5.81 -4.09
CA ASP A 60 -17.45 -7.06 -3.81
C ASP A 60 -18.09 -7.66 -5.08
N GLU A 61 -18.93 -8.69 -4.90
CA GLU A 61 -19.66 -9.38 -5.96
C GLU A 61 -20.62 -8.49 -6.76
N ASP A 62 -21.14 -7.44 -6.15
CA ASP A 62 -22.03 -6.47 -6.78
C ASP A 62 -21.26 -5.32 -7.45
N GLY A 63 -19.92 -5.35 -7.38
CA GLY A 63 -19.07 -4.26 -7.86
C GLY A 63 -19.08 -3.03 -6.96
N VAL A 64 -19.57 -3.14 -5.71
CA VAL A 64 -19.60 -2.03 -4.76
C VAL A 64 -18.27 -1.97 -4.00
N LEU A 65 -17.78 -0.76 -3.74
CA LEU A 65 -16.54 -0.55 -2.98
C LEU A 65 -16.69 -1.12 -1.57
N CYS A 66 -15.81 -2.05 -1.21
CA CYS A 66 -15.78 -2.73 0.10
C CYS A 66 -14.41 -2.59 0.79
N PHE A 67 -13.37 -2.19 0.06
CA PHE A 67 -12.05 -1.90 0.61
C PHE A 67 -11.44 -0.68 -0.05
N TYR A 68 -10.74 0.13 0.75
CA TYR A 68 -9.92 1.24 0.28
C TYR A 68 -8.59 1.24 1.04
N GLY A 69 -7.50 1.40 0.31
CA GLY A 69 -6.19 1.63 0.91
C GLY A 69 -5.41 2.66 0.11
N HIS A 70 -4.58 3.45 0.79
CA HIS A 70 -3.56 4.25 0.12
C HIS A 70 -2.29 4.35 0.94
N ASP A 71 -1.22 4.65 0.23
CA ASP A 71 0.11 4.90 0.74
C ASP A 71 0.63 6.13 0.02
N TYR A 72 1.19 7.07 0.78
CA TYR A 72 1.70 8.31 0.27
C TYR A 72 2.97 8.68 1.02
N ALA A 73 4.02 9.07 0.29
CA ALA A 73 5.24 9.61 0.85
C ALA A 73 5.63 10.89 0.11
N LEU A 74 5.82 11.98 0.86
CA LEU A 74 6.34 13.24 0.36
C LEU A 74 7.80 13.38 0.75
N ALA A 75 8.68 13.44 -0.26
CA ALA A 75 10.09 13.75 -0.06
C ALA A 75 10.37 15.19 -0.51
N ARG A 76 11.13 15.93 0.29
CA ARG A 76 11.64 17.27 -0.09
C ARG A 76 13.14 17.20 -0.32
N SER A 77 13.62 17.88 -1.35
CA SER A 77 15.04 18.15 -1.53
C SER A 77 15.53 19.16 -0.48
N ARG A 78 16.62 18.82 0.20
CA ARG A 78 17.38 19.69 1.08
C ARG A 78 18.77 19.87 0.47
N SER A 79 19.35 21.03 0.70
CA SER A 79 20.77 21.31 0.44
C SER A 79 21.40 21.59 1.80
N ASP A 80 22.59 21.06 2.06
CA ASP A 80 23.46 21.73 3.02
C ASP A 80 24.27 22.82 2.32
N ASP A 81 25.08 23.54 3.08
CA ASP A 81 25.89 24.68 2.60
C ASP A 81 26.96 24.25 1.57
N ASP A 82 27.17 22.93 1.37
CA ASP A 82 28.23 22.34 0.56
C ASP A 82 27.72 21.84 -0.82
N GLU A 83 26.61 22.42 -1.29
CA GLU A 83 26.01 22.24 -2.64
C GLU A 83 25.44 20.83 -2.95
N GLU A 84 25.36 19.90 -1.99
CA GLU A 84 24.77 18.57 -2.21
C GLU A 84 23.27 18.54 -1.92
N PHE A 85 22.46 18.16 -2.92
CA PHE A 85 21.03 17.96 -2.76
C PHE A 85 20.69 16.53 -2.33
N TYR A 86 20.09 16.36 -1.15
CA TYR A 86 19.57 15.08 -0.66
C TYR A 86 18.06 15.13 -0.42
N ARG A 87 17.39 13.98 -0.57
CA ARG A 87 15.94 13.87 -0.31
C ARG A 87 15.70 13.41 1.11
N VAL A 88 14.84 14.12 1.82
CA VAL A 88 14.36 13.74 3.16
C VAL A 88 12.87 13.46 3.08
N LEU A 89 12.43 12.37 3.72
CA LEU A 89 11.00 12.10 3.92
C LEU A 89 10.42 13.18 4.85
N GLU A 90 9.57 14.04 4.31
CA GLU A 90 8.92 15.12 5.05
C GLU A 90 7.59 14.66 5.65
N HIS A 91 6.87 13.81 4.91
CA HIS A 91 5.57 13.28 5.34
C HIS A 91 5.33 11.88 4.76
N GLY A 92 4.63 11.05 5.52
CA GLY A 92 4.16 9.75 5.08
C GLY A 92 2.79 9.46 5.66
N GLU A 93 1.90 8.89 4.86
CA GLU A 93 0.56 8.48 5.27
C GLU A 93 0.24 7.10 4.69
N THR A 94 -0.32 6.23 5.53
CA THR A 94 -0.88 4.94 5.13
C THR A 94 -2.27 4.84 5.76
N VAL A 95 -3.28 4.60 4.92
CA VAL A 95 -4.66 4.40 5.35
C VAL A 95 -5.18 3.08 4.79
N ARG A 96 -5.99 2.40 5.60
CA ARG A 96 -6.76 1.22 5.23
C ARG A 96 -8.16 1.35 5.81
N ALA A 97 -9.17 1.07 4.99
CA ALA A 97 -10.57 1.12 5.37
C ALA A 97 -11.31 -0.07 4.78
N TRP A 98 -12.14 -0.72 5.60
CA TRP A 98 -12.94 -1.88 5.24
C TRP A 98 -14.40 -1.59 5.50
N ARG A 99 -15.26 -2.07 4.60
CA ARG A 99 -16.69 -2.18 4.85
C ARG A 99 -16.95 -3.43 5.68
N LEU A 100 -17.74 -3.26 6.74
CA LEU A 100 -18.27 -4.33 7.58
C LEU A 100 -19.64 -4.80 7.07
#